data_AF-A0A939W8U5-F1
#
_entry.id   AF-A0A939W8U5-F1
#
_cell.length_a   1.000
_cell.length_b   1.000
_cell.length_c   1.000
_cell.angle_alpha   90.00
_cell.angle_beta   90.00
_cell.angle_gamma   90.00
#
_symmetry.space_group_name_H-M   'P 1'
#
loop_
_entity.id
_entity.type
_entity.pdbx_description
1 polymer ?
#
loop_
_entity_poly.entity_id
_entity_poly.type
_entity_poly.pdbx_seq_one_letter_code
_entity_poly.pdbx_strand_id
1 'polypeptide(L)'
;MYNISVCKGCGRTLNKDYLYCPWCGVSRVSGSEDKESLEMMMNHYEEDRKDVRRKQLYKMERELEDLEQELSVLVLSAEMHK
;
A
#
# COMPACT_ATOMS: atom_id res chain seq x y z
N MET A 1 -14.99 27.72 -10.53
CA MET A 1 -14.72 26.67 -11.55
C MET A 1 -13.71 25.70 -10.97
N TYR A 2 -13.97 24.39 -10.99
CA TYR A 2 -12.99 23.40 -10.53
C TYR A 2 -11.94 23.16 -11.62
N ASN A 3 -10.66 23.40 -11.31
CA ASN A 3 -9.57 23.23 -12.26
C ASN A 3 -9.15 21.76 -12.30
N ILE A 4 -9.86 20.95 -13.08
CA ILE A 4 -9.64 19.51 -13.18
C ILE A 4 -8.72 19.12 -14.34
N SER A 5 -8.10 17.94 -14.23
CA SER A 5 -7.21 17.38 -15.24
C SER A 5 -7.11 15.86 -15.09
N VAL A 6 -6.69 15.19 -16.15
CA VAL A 6 -6.46 13.74 -16.15
C VAL A 6 -5.02 13.43 -15.77
N CYS A 7 -4.83 12.49 -14.85
CA CYS A 7 -3.54 11.95 -14.48
C CYS A 7 -2.89 11.21 -15.65
N LYS A 8 -1.66 11.56 -16.03
CA LYS A 8 -0.91 10.86 -17.08
C LYS A 8 -0.43 9.46 -16.70
N GLY A 9 -0.38 9.14 -15.39
CA GLY A 9 0.06 7.84 -14.90
C GLY A 9 -1.03 6.78 -14.79
N CYS A 10 -2.27 7.16 -14.40
CA CYS A 10 -3.35 6.21 -14.16
C CYS A 10 -4.71 6.59 -14.78
N GLY A 11 -4.80 7.70 -15.52
CA GLY A 11 -6.00 8.10 -16.26
C GLY A 11 -7.15 8.66 -15.41
N ARG A 12 -7.00 8.77 -14.08
CA ARG A 12 -8.04 9.33 -13.20
C ARG A 12 -8.08 10.86 -13.27
N THR A 13 -9.27 11.44 -13.12
CA THR A 13 -9.50 12.90 -13.08
C THR A 13 -9.27 13.45 -11.68
N LEU A 14 -8.43 14.47 -11.53
CA LEU A 14 -8.12 15.16 -10.26
C LEU A 14 -8.02 16.67 -10.43
N ASN A 15 -8.09 17.38 -9.30
CA ASN A 15 -7.74 18.78 -9.20
C ASN A 15 -6.27 19.00 -9.65
N LYS A 16 -6.00 20.06 -10.42
CA LYS A 16 -4.65 20.49 -10.83
C LYS A 16 -3.78 20.93 -9.65
N ASP A 17 -4.38 21.32 -8.52
CA ASP A 17 -3.65 21.78 -7.34
C ASP A 17 -2.81 20.66 -6.67
N TYR A 18 -3.08 19.40 -7.00
CA TYR A 18 -2.29 18.27 -6.53
C TYR A 18 -0.93 18.18 -7.22
N LEU A 19 0.13 18.25 -6.42
CA LEU A 19 1.53 18.04 -6.85
C LEU A 19 1.82 16.59 -7.25
N TYR A 20 1.08 15.63 -6.68
CA TYR A 20 1.11 14.21 -7.05
C TYR A 20 -0.28 13.66 -7.28
N CYS A 21 -0.40 12.64 -8.12
CA CYS A 21 -1.63 11.87 -8.20
C CYS A 21 -1.88 11.14 -6.87
N PRO A 22 -2.99 11.40 -6.15
CA PRO A 22 -3.27 10.74 -4.86
C PRO A 22 -3.59 9.25 -5.01
N TRP A 23 -3.77 8.75 -6.23
CA TRP A 23 -4.10 7.35 -6.50
C TRP A 23 -2.91 6.50 -6.93
N CYS A 24 -2.03 7.05 -7.77
CA CYS A 24 -0.91 6.29 -8.34
C CYS A 24 0.46 6.90 -8.02
N GLY A 25 0.51 8.06 -7.38
CA GLY A 25 1.74 8.72 -6.96
C GLY A 25 2.55 9.39 -8.07
N VAL A 26 2.08 9.46 -9.32
CA VAL A 26 2.88 10.13 -10.36
C VAL A 26 3.04 11.62 -10.06
N SER A 27 4.27 12.13 -10.17
CA SER A 27 4.59 13.55 -10.02
C SER A 27 3.92 14.39 -11.09
N ARG A 28 3.47 15.58 -10.70
CA ARG A 28 2.81 16.56 -11.56
C ARG A 28 3.49 17.92 -11.52
N VAL A 29 4.61 18.03 -10.81
CA VAL A 29 5.38 19.27 -10.70
C VAL A 29 6.29 19.45 -11.91
N SER A 30 6.22 20.63 -12.50
CA SER A 30 7.06 21.07 -13.61
C SER A 30 8.00 22.18 -13.14
N GLY A 31 9.08 21.82 -12.45
CA GLY A 31 10.11 22.72 -11.94
C GLY A 31 11.19 21.92 -11.20
N SER A 32 12.46 22.31 -11.26
CA SER A 32 13.58 21.51 -10.75
C SER A 32 13.84 21.67 -9.25
N GLU A 33 13.65 22.87 -8.68
CA GLU A 33 14.04 23.16 -7.29
C GLU A 33 13.03 22.61 -6.26
N ASP A 34 11.72 22.71 -6.55
CA ASP A 34 10.68 22.13 -5.68
C ASP A 34 10.59 20.60 -5.80
N LYS A 35 11.13 20.03 -6.88
CA LYS A 35 10.95 18.60 -7.19
C LYS A 35 11.76 17.69 -6.29
N GLU A 36 12.98 18.05 -5.92
CA GLU A 36 13.84 17.18 -5.10
C GLU A 36 13.33 17.07 -3.66
N SER A 37 13.01 18.20 -3.02
CA SER A 37 12.43 18.21 -1.67
C SER A 37 11.10 17.46 -1.61
N LEU A 38 10.29 17.63 -2.65
CA LEU A 38 8.99 16.99 -2.76
C LEU A 38 9.13 15.48 -3.04
N GLU A 39 10.09 15.05 -3.86
CA GLU A 39 10.44 13.65 -4.08
C GLU A 39 10.94 12.98 -2.80
N MET A 40 11.75 13.67 -1.99
CA MET A 40 12.17 13.16 -0.68
C MET A 40 10.99 12.89 0.25
N MET A 41 10.05 13.84 0.37
CA MET A 41 8.85 13.65 1.18
C MET A 41 8.02 12.47 0.67
N MET A 42 7.80 12.40 -0.65
CA MET A 42 7.07 11.33 -1.30
C MET A 42 7.69 9.95 -1.00
N ASN A 43 9.01 9.82 -1.12
CA ASN A 43 9.73 8.59 -0.83
C ASN A 43 9.54 8.15 0.62
N HIS A 44 9.62 9.08 1.58
CA HIS A 44 9.37 8.79 2.99
C HIS A 44 7.93 8.28 3.21
N TYR A 45 6.93 8.94 2.61
CA TYR A 45 5.54 8.49 2.68
C TYR A 45 5.35 7.09 2.08
N GLU A 46 6.03 6.78 0.97
CA GLU A 46 5.97 5.45 0.37
C GLU A 46 6.64 4.40 1.25
N GLU A 47 7.75 4.72 1.89
CA GLU A 47 8.44 3.83 2.85
C GLU A 47 7.56 3.52 4.06
N ASP A 48 6.95 4.52 4.69
CA ASP A 48 6.02 4.34 5.81
C ASP A 48 4.83 3.44 5.40
N ARG A 49 4.27 3.67 4.21
CA ARG A 49 3.18 2.82 3.69
C ARG A 49 3.63 1.39 3.43
N LYS A 50 4.85 1.20 2.93
CA LYS A 50 5.44 -0.13 2.72
C LYS A 50 5.67 -0.84 4.06
N ASP A 51 6.13 -0.13 5.08
CA ASP A 51 6.33 -0.69 6.42
C ASP A 51 5.01 -1.15 7.06
N VAL A 52 3.97 -0.32 7.01
CA VAL A 52 2.62 -0.69 7.51
C VAL A 52 2.10 -1.92 6.79
N ARG A 53 2.21 -1.96 5.45
CA ARG A 53 1.78 -3.12 4.66
C ARG A 53 2.59 -4.37 4.99
N ARG A 54 3.90 -4.24 5.20
CA ARG A 54 4.79 -5.34 5.58
C ARG A 54 4.41 -5.92 6.93
N LYS A 55 4.14 -5.07 7.92
CA LYS A 55 3.65 -5.48 9.25
C LYS A 55 2.31 -6.21 9.15
N GLN A 56 1.41 -5.78 8.27
CA GLN A 56 0.15 -6.49 8.02
C GLN A 56 0.39 -7.87 7.39
N LEU A 57 1.31 -8.00 6.44
CA LEU A 57 1.67 -9.30 5.85
C LEU A 57 2.24 -10.25 6.89
N TYR A 58 3.21 -9.81 7.70
CA TYR A 58 3.75 -10.64 8.79
C TYR A 58 2.69 -11.06 9.81
N LYS A 59 1.69 -10.21 10.05
CA LYS A 59 0.57 -10.57 10.92
C LYS A 59 -0.28 -11.68 10.28
N MET A 60 -0.64 -11.54 9.01
CA MET A 60 -1.41 -12.54 8.28
C MET A 60 -0.67 -13.88 8.16
N GLU A 61 0.65 -13.85 7.93
CA GLU A 61 1.48 -15.06 7.89
C GLU A 61 1.42 -15.84 9.21
N ARG A 62 1.59 -15.15 10.35
CA ARG A 62 1.46 -15.80 11.67
C ARG A 62 0.07 -16.35 11.93
N GLU A 63 -0.97 -15.59 11.58
CA GLU A 63 -2.35 -16.05 11.74
C GLU A 63 -2.64 -17.31 10.90
N LEU A 64 -2.03 -17.43 9.70
CA LEU A 64 -2.12 -18.65 8.90
C LEU A 64 -1.39 -19.83 9.54
N GLU A 65 -0.17 -19.62 10.04
CA GLU A 65 0.60 -20.66 10.75
C GLU A 65 -0.15 -21.20 11.97
N ASP A 66 -0.74 -20.31 12.76
CA ASP A 66 -1.55 -20.68 13.94
C ASP A 66 -2.77 -21.51 13.53
N LEU A 67 -3.49 -21.09 12.49
CA LEU A 67 -4.66 -21.83 11.97
C LEU A 67 -4.28 -23.20 11.39
N GLU A 68 -3.15 -23.30 10.69
CA GLU A 68 -2.64 -24.57 10.17
C GLU A 68 -2.30 -25.55 11.30
N GLN A 69 -1.73 -25.05 12.39
CA GLN A 69 -1.43 -25.84 13.58
C GLN A 69 -2.71 -26.32 14.28
N GLU A 70 -3.70 -25.44 14.45
CA GLU A 70 -5.01 -25.81 15.03
C GLU A 70 -5.72 -26.87 14.19
N LEU A 71 -5.73 -26.71 12.86
CA LEU A 71 -6.29 -27.71 11.94
C LEU A 71 -5.59 -29.06 12.06
N SER A 72 -4.26 -29.07 12.16
CA SER A 72 -3.48 -30.30 12.32
C SER A 72 -3.85 -31.04 13.61
N VAL A 73 -4.01 -30.31 14.72
CA VAL A 73 -4.46 -30.88 16.00
C VAL A 73 -5.88 -31.46 15.87
N LEU A 74 -6.79 -30.75 15.22
CA LEU A 74 -8.16 -31.21 15.02
C LEU A 74 -8.21 -32.49 14.18
N VAL A 75 -7.44 -32.58 13.10
CA VAL A 75 -7.36 -33.79 12.26
C VAL A 75 -6.84 -34.99 13.07
N LEU A 76 -5.74 -34.81 13.80
CA LEU A 76 -5.19 -35.87 14.66
C LEU A 76 -6.21 -36.33 15.70
N SER A 77 -6.92 -35.37 16.32
CA SER A 77 -7.97 -35.71 17.28
C SER A 77 -9.09 -36.53 16.63
N ALA A 78 -9.55 -36.15 15.43
CA ALA A 78 -10.62 -36.85 14.73
C ALA A 78 -10.21 -38.26 14.28
N GLU A 79 -8.94 -38.46 13.91
CA GLU A 79 -8.38 -39.78 13.56
C GLU A 79 -8.26 -40.71 14.77
N MET A 80 -7.91 -40.18 15.95
CA MET A 80 -7.81 -40.97 17.19
C MET A 80 -9.16 -41.48 17.72
N HIS A 81 -10.28 -40.88 17.28
CA HIS A 81 -11.64 -41.27 17.68
C HIS A 81 -12.34 -42.18 16.64
N LYS A 82 -11.63 -42.62 15.60
CA LYS A 82 -12.05 -43.71 14.70
C LYS A 82 -11.54 -45.05 15.21
#